data_AF-A0A7S1A7N7-F1
#
_entry.id   AF-A0A7S1A7N7-F1
#
_cell.length_a   1.000
_cell.length_b   1.000
_cell.length_c   1.000
_cell.angle_alpha   90.00
_cell.angle_beta   90.00
_cell.angle_gamma   90.00
#
_symmetry.space_group_name_H-M   'P 1'
#
loop_
_entity.id
_entity.type
_entity.pdbx_description
1 polymer ?
#
loop_
_entity_poly.entity_id
_entity_poly.type
_entity_poly.pdbx_seq_one_letter_code
_entity_poly.pdbx_strand_id
1 'polypeptide(L)'
;MASDSDYLLAQSTANTYDPELGDCGSGPAKLAVLQVSVAWPFDWSFINLAALFFSFLPFLFPLVVLGVVLCVLQDWFVGVHCLVLIVISGVVSEFVMKPFCQQPRPPESANRHSDGTPTHGMPSGHVLCCTTLAVWLSLEAIRGLPIFEVAMVMTVTTLLLFFVAWSRWHLRDHYAGQIAVSLCVGTLIGAIVFGIDCLCF
;
A
#
# COMPACT_ATOMS: atom_id res chain seq x y z
N MET A 1 -1.57 46.55 -0.81
CA MET A 1 -2.42 45.35 -0.59
C MET A 1 -2.17 44.46 -1.79
N ALA A 2 -1.52 43.31 -1.60
CA ALA A 2 -1.39 42.33 -2.68
C ALA A 2 -2.81 41.88 -3.06
N SER A 3 -3.08 41.75 -4.35
CA SER A 3 -4.39 41.32 -4.81
C SER A 3 -4.61 39.84 -4.46
N ASP A 4 -5.85 39.40 -4.25
CA ASP A 4 -6.14 37.99 -4.00
C ASP A 4 -5.59 37.07 -5.12
N SER A 5 -5.41 37.58 -6.34
CA SER A 5 -4.74 36.82 -7.42
C SER A 5 -3.25 36.60 -7.17
N ASP A 6 -2.56 37.55 -6.53
CA ASP A 6 -1.15 37.39 -6.18
C ASP A 6 -0.96 36.34 -5.08
N TYR A 7 -1.91 36.23 -4.16
CA TYR A 7 -1.90 35.21 -3.11
C TYR A 7 -2.18 33.80 -3.66
N LEU A 8 -3.12 33.69 -4.60
CA LEU A 8 -3.42 32.44 -5.30
C LEU A 8 -2.27 32.02 -6.24
N LEU A 9 -1.62 32.95 -6.91
CA LEU A 9 -0.40 32.70 -7.70
C LEU A 9 0.74 32.23 -6.81
N ALA A 10 0.97 32.86 -5.66
CA ALA A 10 2.01 32.45 -4.72
C ALA A 10 1.77 31.02 -4.17
N GLN A 11 0.52 30.68 -3.83
CA GLN A 11 0.15 29.31 -3.42
C GLN A 11 0.26 28.31 -4.58
N SER A 12 -0.13 28.69 -5.79
CA SER A 12 0.05 27.87 -6.99
C SER A 12 1.52 27.56 -7.22
N THR A 13 2.40 28.56 -7.12
CA THR A 13 3.86 28.38 -7.32
C THR A 13 4.51 27.54 -6.21
N ALA A 14 4.01 27.65 -4.97
CA ALA A 14 4.51 26.84 -3.85
C ALA A 14 4.04 25.37 -3.94
N ASN A 15 2.86 25.10 -4.50
CA ASN A 15 2.34 23.74 -4.68
C ASN A 15 2.93 23.01 -5.91
N THR A 16 3.47 23.74 -6.89
CA THR A 16 4.20 23.17 -8.04
C THR A 16 5.70 23.03 -7.81
N TYR A 17 6.21 23.39 -6.62
CA TYR A 17 7.63 23.22 -6.31
C TYR A 17 7.94 21.73 -6.11
N ASP A 18 8.31 21.04 -7.19
CA ASP A 18 9.05 19.79 -7.11
C ASP A 18 10.53 20.18 -6.94
N PRO A 19 11.14 19.96 -5.75
CA PRO A 19 12.55 20.29 -5.53
C PRO A 19 13.50 19.56 -6.50
N GLU A 20 13.02 18.54 -7.22
CA GLU A 20 13.78 17.81 -8.24
C GLU A 20 13.64 18.42 -9.66
N LEU A 21 12.64 19.27 -9.89
CA LEU A 21 12.56 20.15 -11.07
C LEU A 21 13.48 21.36 -10.82
N GLY A 22 14.79 21.17 -10.95
CA GLY A 22 15.75 22.28 -10.88
C GLY A 22 15.45 23.40 -11.89
N ASP A 23 16.10 24.55 -11.70
CA ASP A 23 15.98 25.81 -12.49
C ASP A 23 16.07 25.68 -14.02
N CYS A 24 16.38 24.49 -14.55
CA CYS A 24 16.57 24.21 -15.97
C CYS A 24 15.35 23.60 -16.67
N GLY A 25 14.21 23.40 -15.98
CA GLY A 25 12.94 22.97 -16.61
C GLY A 25 12.90 21.52 -17.13
N SER A 26 13.94 20.71 -16.87
CA SER A 26 14.01 19.29 -17.23
C SER A 26 14.24 18.42 -16.00
N GLY A 27 13.32 18.49 -15.03
CA GLY A 27 13.34 17.58 -13.89
C GLY A 27 12.98 16.14 -14.29
N PRO A 28 13.26 15.16 -13.42
CA PRO A 28 12.96 13.76 -13.68
C PRO A 28 11.45 13.58 -13.90
N ALA A 29 11.07 12.96 -15.02
CA ALA A 29 9.66 12.66 -15.29
C ALA A 29 9.20 11.54 -14.35
N LYS A 30 8.11 11.76 -13.61
CA LYS A 30 7.55 10.80 -12.66
C LYS A 30 6.24 10.25 -13.21
N LEU A 31 6.10 8.92 -13.24
CA LEU A 31 4.90 8.23 -13.68
C LEU A 31 4.36 7.36 -12.54
N ALA A 32 3.07 7.50 -12.23
CA ALA A 32 2.37 6.61 -11.31
C ALA A 32 1.61 5.54 -12.10
N VAL A 33 2.03 4.27 -11.97
CA VAL A 33 1.33 3.12 -12.56
C VAL A 33 0.73 2.32 -11.43
N LEU A 34 -0.61 2.23 -11.36
CA LEU A 34 -1.33 1.52 -10.28
C LEU A 34 -0.85 1.95 -8.87
N GLN A 35 -0.71 3.26 -8.65
CA GLN A 35 -0.19 3.84 -7.40
C GLN A 35 1.28 3.53 -7.05
N VAL A 36 2.04 2.90 -7.95
CA VAL A 36 3.48 2.69 -7.83
C VAL A 36 4.21 3.80 -8.58
N SER A 37 5.11 4.50 -7.88
CA SER A 37 5.90 5.57 -8.49
C SER A 37 7.09 5.01 -9.26
N VAL A 38 7.23 5.46 -10.51
CA VAL A 38 8.38 5.21 -11.38
C VAL A 38 8.99 6.56 -11.75
N ALA A 39 10.23 6.80 -11.33
CA ALA A 39 10.98 8.00 -11.69
C ALA A 39 11.82 7.77 -12.95
N TRP A 40 11.92 8.78 -13.81
CA TRP A 40 12.73 8.79 -15.03
C TRP A 40 13.79 9.90 -14.96
N PRO A 41 15.08 9.62 -15.24
CA PRO A 41 15.64 8.32 -15.62
C PRO A 41 15.58 7.32 -14.47
N PHE A 42 15.17 6.08 -14.77
CA PHE A 42 15.08 5.03 -13.77
C PHE A 42 16.48 4.47 -13.48
N ASP A 43 16.88 4.44 -12.22
CA ASP A 43 18.09 3.75 -11.80
C ASP A 43 17.84 2.24 -11.77
N TRP A 44 18.44 1.53 -12.73
CA TRP A 44 18.34 0.09 -12.93
C TRP A 44 19.15 -0.75 -11.92
N SER A 45 19.58 -0.16 -10.81
CA SER A 45 20.16 -0.93 -9.70
C SER A 45 19.22 -2.04 -9.24
N PHE A 46 19.80 -3.19 -8.89
CA PHE A 46 19.04 -4.38 -8.47
C PHE A 46 18.07 -4.08 -7.31
N ILE A 47 18.47 -3.19 -6.38
CA ILE A 47 17.67 -2.79 -5.23
C ILE A 47 16.41 -2.03 -5.68
N ASN A 48 16.53 -1.10 -6.62
CA ASN A 48 15.36 -0.36 -7.14
C ASN A 48 14.45 -1.24 -7.97
N LEU A 49 15.02 -2.17 -8.76
CA LEU A 49 14.23 -3.14 -9.49
C LEU A 49 13.44 -4.07 -8.54
N ALA A 50 14.08 -4.53 -7.47
CA ALA A 50 13.41 -5.31 -6.44
C ALA A 50 12.31 -4.50 -5.72
N ALA A 51 12.59 -3.25 -5.34
CA ALA A 51 11.59 -2.38 -4.73
C ALA A 51 10.40 -2.11 -5.67
N LEU A 52 10.66 -1.90 -6.96
CA LEU A 52 9.62 -1.75 -7.97
C LEU A 52 8.76 -3.02 -8.07
N PHE A 53 9.41 -4.19 -8.19
CA PHE A 53 8.71 -5.48 -8.24
C PHE A 53 7.84 -5.72 -7.00
N PHE A 54 8.38 -5.53 -5.80
CA PHE A 54 7.64 -5.71 -4.56
C PHE A 54 6.54 -4.66 -4.36
N SER A 55 6.62 -3.49 -5.02
CA SER A 55 5.54 -2.50 -4.98
C SER A 55 4.33 -2.89 -5.82
N PHE A 56 4.50 -3.69 -6.88
CA PHE A 56 3.37 -4.28 -7.62
C PHE A 56 2.82 -5.54 -6.97
N LEU A 57 3.53 -6.09 -5.99
CA LEU A 57 3.14 -7.32 -5.33
C LEU A 57 1.76 -7.26 -4.69
N PRO A 58 1.26 -6.16 -4.11
CA PRO A 58 -0.10 -6.13 -3.55
C PRO A 58 -1.23 -6.34 -4.58
N PHE A 59 -0.95 -6.18 -5.88
CA PHE A 59 -1.87 -6.57 -6.94
C PHE A 59 -1.75 -8.06 -7.31
N LEU A 60 -0.54 -8.62 -7.19
CA LEU A 60 -0.26 -10.03 -7.47
C LEU A 60 -0.55 -10.93 -6.26
N PHE A 61 -0.39 -10.42 -5.04
CA PHE A 61 -0.49 -11.14 -3.78
C PHE A 61 -1.90 -11.70 -3.56
N PRO A 62 -2.98 -10.94 -3.76
CA PRO A 62 -4.33 -11.48 -3.89
C PRO A 62 -4.44 -12.69 -4.82
N LEU A 63 -3.83 -12.61 -6.00
CA LEU A 63 -3.91 -13.65 -7.02
C LEU A 63 -3.08 -14.87 -6.64
N VAL A 64 -1.92 -14.67 -6.02
CA VAL A 64 -1.05 -15.73 -5.50
C VAL A 64 -1.71 -16.43 -4.33
N VAL A 65 -2.23 -15.68 -3.35
CA VAL A 65 -2.98 -16.23 -2.22
C VAL A 65 -4.21 -16.98 -2.72
N LEU A 66 -5.00 -16.40 -3.63
CA LEU A 66 -6.14 -17.07 -4.22
C LEU A 66 -5.73 -18.36 -4.94
N GLY A 67 -4.64 -18.33 -5.71
CA GLY A 67 -4.10 -19.51 -6.38
C GLY A 67 -3.64 -20.59 -5.39
N VAL A 68 -2.93 -20.22 -4.32
CA VAL A 68 -2.52 -21.15 -3.26
C VAL A 68 -3.75 -21.74 -2.56
N VAL A 69 -4.74 -20.92 -2.22
CA VAL A 69 -5.97 -21.38 -1.56
C VAL A 69 -6.75 -22.34 -2.45
N LEU A 70 -6.95 -22.00 -3.73
CA LEU A 70 -7.69 -22.84 -4.67
C LEU A 70 -6.95 -24.14 -5.00
N CYS A 71 -5.63 -24.10 -5.15
CA CYS A 71 -4.83 -25.27 -5.53
C CYS A 71 -4.47 -26.18 -4.34
N VAL A 72 -4.22 -25.61 -3.16
CA VAL A 72 -3.72 -26.34 -1.98
C VAL A 72 -4.84 -26.65 -1.00
N LEU A 73 -5.64 -25.63 -0.62
CA LEU A 73 -6.71 -25.82 0.36
C LEU A 73 -7.99 -26.38 -0.27
N GLN A 74 -8.15 -26.21 -1.59
CA GLN A 74 -9.35 -26.58 -2.34
C GLN A 74 -10.65 -25.98 -1.75
N ASP A 75 -10.50 -24.90 -0.98
CA ASP A 75 -11.61 -24.22 -0.32
C ASP A 75 -11.84 -22.86 -0.97
N TRP A 76 -12.85 -22.82 -1.84
CA TRP A 76 -13.22 -21.60 -2.56
C TRP A 76 -13.78 -20.52 -1.61
N PHE A 77 -14.29 -20.88 -0.43
CA PHE A 77 -14.78 -19.88 0.53
C PHE A 77 -13.63 -19.01 1.03
N VAL A 78 -12.48 -19.61 1.38
CA VAL A 78 -11.29 -18.86 1.82
C VAL A 78 -10.83 -17.86 0.73
N GLY A 79 -10.91 -18.28 -0.54
CA GLY A 79 -10.58 -17.42 -1.68
C GLY A 79 -11.51 -16.22 -1.81
N VAL A 80 -12.82 -16.44 -1.65
CA VAL A 80 -13.82 -15.36 -1.66
C VAL A 80 -13.60 -14.39 -0.49
N HIS A 81 -13.31 -14.90 0.72
CA HIS A 81 -13.02 -14.04 1.88
C HIS A 81 -11.80 -13.15 1.64
N CYS A 82 -10.73 -13.68 1.03
CA CYS A 82 -9.58 -12.87 0.63
C CYS A 82 -9.98 -11.72 -0.31
N LEU A 83 -10.78 -11.99 -1.34
CA LEU A 83 -11.25 -10.97 -2.28
C LEU A 83 -12.09 -9.89 -1.59
N VAL A 84 -13.00 -10.30 -0.70
CA VAL A 84 -13.81 -9.38 0.10
C VAL A 84 -12.93 -8.51 0.99
N LEU A 85 -11.94 -9.09 1.68
CA LEU A 85 -10.99 -8.37 2.51
C LEU A 85 -10.18 -7.34 1.73
N ILE A 86 -9.77 -7.64 0.51
CA ILE A 86 -9.05 -6.69 -0.35
C ILE A 86 -9.93 -5.50 -0.70
N VAL A 87 -11.16 -5.75 -1.12
CA VAL A 87 -12.13 -4.70 -1.47
C VAL A 87 -12.42 -3.82 -0.24
N ILE A 88 -12.73 -4.44 0.91
CA ILE A 88 -13.01 -3.71 2.15
C ILE A 88 -11.78 -2.90 2.58
N SER A 89 -10.58 -3.48 2.56
CA SER A 89 -9.34 -2.77 2.93
C SER A 89 -9.08 -1.58 2.00
N GLY A 90 -9.29 -1.75 0.69
CA GLY A 90 -9.18 -0.67 -0.28
C GLY A 90 -10.18 0.44 -0.02
N VAL A 91 -11.46 0.09 0.22
CA VAL A 91 -12.53 1.06 0.50
C VAL A 91 -12.26 1.82 1.79
N VAL A 92 -11.93 1.12 2.88
CA VAL A 92 -11.61 1.73 4.17
C VAL A 92 -10.37 2.63 4.04
N SER A 93 -9.33 2.20 3.33
CA SER A 93 -8.14 3.01 3.12
C SER A 93 -8.44 4.29 2.35
N GLU A 94 -9.10 4.20 1.19
CA GLU A 94 -9.23 5.30 0.25
C GLU A 94 -10.37 6.26 0.61
N PHE A 95 -11.51 5.74 1.07
CA PHE A 95 -12.72 6.54 1.27
C PHE A 95 -13.01 6.89 2.72
N VAL A 96 -12.42 6.19 3.69
CA VAL A 96 -12.66 6.46 5.12
C VAL A 96 -11.43 7.11 5.75
N MET A 97 -10.29 6.42 5.69
CA MET A 97 -9.12 6.83 6.45
C MET A 97 -8.34 7.99 5.82
N LYS A 98 -8.10 7.96 4.50
CA LYS A 98 -7.38 9.06 3.84
C LYS A 98 -8.07 10.41 3.97
N PRO A 99 -9.40 10.55 3.79
CA PRO A 99 -10.10 11.80 4.05
C PRO A 99 -10.05 12.26 5.50
N PHE A 100 -9.93 11.33 6.45
CA PHE A 100 -9.81 11.63 7.87
C PHE A 100 -8.40 12.08 8.28
N CYS A 101 -7.35 11.40 7.78
CA CYS A 101 -5.97 11.69 8.15
C CYS A 101 -5.37 12.89 7.39
N GLN A 102 -5.75 13.08 6.11
CA GLN A 102 -5.30 14.18 5.23
C GLN A 102 -3.77 14.39 5.19
N GLN A 103 -2.98 13.37 5.51
CA GLN A 103 -1.53 13.50 5.53
C GLN A 103 -0.98 13.34 4.10
N PRO A 104 -0.22 14.32 3.58
CA PRO A 104 0.35 14.23 2.24
C PRO A 104 1.40 13.11 2.15
N ARG A 105 1.58 12.58 0.93
CA ARG A 105 2.71 11.72 0.60
C ARG A 105 4.03 12.50 0.58
N PRO A 106 5.18 11.80 0.61
CA PRO A 106 6.46 12.44 0.35
C PRO A 106 6.47 13.18 -0.99
N PRO A 107 7.14 14.34 -1.09
CA PRO A 107 7.21 15.12 -2.32
C PRO A 107 7.88 14.36 -3.48
N GLU A 108 8.69 13.35 -3.18
CA GLU A 108 9.36 12.53 -4.19
C GLU A 108 8.38 11.55 -4.90
N SER A 109 7.19 11.32 -4.33
CA SER A 109 6.20 10.41 -4.91
C SER A 109 5.62 10.95 -6.22
N ALA A 110 5.42 10.05 -7.19
CA ALA A 110 4.69 10.30 -8.43
C ALA A 110 3.16 10.33 -8.25
N ASN A 111 2.67 9.90 -7.08
CA ASN A 111 1.24 9.84 -6.77
C ASN A 111 0.70 11.25 -6.44
N ARG A 112 0.40 12.00 -7.48
CA ARG A 112 -0.08 13.40 -7.41
C ARG A 112 -1.45 13.53 -8.07
N HIS A 113 -2.19 14.54 -7.63
CA HIS A 113 -3.42 14.98 -8.28
C HIS A 113 -3.09 15.64 -9.63
N SER A 114 -4.10 15.85 -10.48
CA SER A 114 -3.93 16.48 -11.80
C SER A 114 -3.41 17.93 -11.73
N ASP A 115 -3.57 18.58 -10.58
CA ASP A 115 -3.02 19.92 -10.29
C ASP A 115 -1.57 19.89 -9.79
N GLY A 116 -0.96 18.70 -9.69
CA GLY A 116 0.39 18.49 -9.19
C GLY A 116 0.50 18.35 -7.68
N THR A 117 -0.57 18.54 -6.90
CA THR A 117 -0.52 18.42 -5.44
C THR A 117 -0.32 16.97 -4.99
N PRO A 118 0.45 16.69 -3.91
CA PRO A 118 0.63 15.34 -3.39
C PRO A 118 -0.70 14.73 -2.93
N THR A 119 -0.99 13.49 -3.34
CA THR A 119 -2.17 12.77 -2.82
C THR A 119 -1.99 12.41 -1.34
N HIS A 120 -3.09 12.08 -0.66
CA HIS A 120 -3.05 11.58 0.71
C HIS A 120 -2.35 10.22 0.80
N GLY A 121 -1.41 10.11 1.74
CA GLY A 121 -0.55 8.95 1.94
C GLY A 121 -0.84 8.12 3.18
N MET A 122 -1.64 8.62 4.13
CA MET A 122 -1.98 7.88 5.35
C MET A 122 -3.41 7.33 5.29
N PRO A 123 -3.61 6.02 5.51
CA PRO A 123 -2.61 4.95 5.53
C PRO A 123 -2.12 4.60 4.12
N SER A 124 -1.01 3.85 4.05
CA SER A 124 -0.62 3.14 2.84
C SER A 124 -1.59 1.98 2.57
N GLY A 125 -2.39 2.09 1.52
CA GLY A 125 -3.39 1.07 1.15
C GLY A 125 -2.78 -0.29 0.80
N HIS A 126 -1.60 -0.28 0.17
CA HIS A 126 -0.84 -1.50 -0.14
C HIS A 126 -0.46 -2.26 1.13
N VAL A 127 0.16 -1.56 2.09
CA VAL A 127 0.57 -2.17 3.36
C VAL A 127 -0.64 -2.57 4.19
N LEU A 128 -1.69 -1.74 4.23
CA LEU A 128 -2.94 -2.03 4.96
C LEU A 128 -3.55 -3.33 4.46
N CYS A 129 -3.80 -3.44 3.16
CA CYS A 129 -4.39 -4.62 2.54
C CYS A 129 -3.54 -5.88 2.78
N CYS A 130 -2.22 -5.81 2.57
CA CYS A 130 -1.33 -6.95 2.80
C CYS A 130 -1.30 -7.37 4.26
N THR A 131 -1.34 -6.43 5.21
CA THR A 131 -1.33 -6.74 6.65
C THR A 131 -2.64 -7.37 7.08
N THR A 132 -3.77 -6.82 6.64
CA THR A 132 -5.10 -7.39 6.93
C THR A 132 -5.19 -8.83 6.46
N LEU A 133 -4.79 -9.11 5.22
CA LEU A 133 -4.76 -10.47 4.68
C LEU A 133 -3.77 -11.36 5.44
N ALA A 134 -2.55 -10.89 5.70
CA ALA A 134 -1.52 -11.66 6.38
C ALA A 134 -1.98 -12.10 7.78
N VAL A 135 -2.59 -11.18 8.55
CA VAL A 135 -3.08 -11.46 9.90
C VAL A 135 -4.25 -12.44 9.85
N TRP A 136 -5.25 -12.18 9.00
CA TRP A 136 -6.40 -13.08 8.86
C TRP A 136 -5.98 -14.49 8.43
N LEU A 137 -5.15 -14.62 7.37
CA LEU A 137 -4.63 -15.91 6.91
C LEU A 137 -3.81 -16.65 7.96
N SER A 138 -3.01 -15.92 8.74
CA SER A 138 -2.21 -16.53 9.82
C SER A 138 -3.10 -17.08 10.93
N LEU A 139 -4.17 -16.37 11.29
CA LEU A 139 -5.13 -16.83 12.30
C LEU A 139 -5.95 -18.04 11.79
N GLU A 140 -6.39 -18.01 10.54
CA GLU A 140 -7.04 -19.15 9.88
C GLU A 140 -6.12 -20.38 9.83
N ALA A 141 -4.84 -20.18 9.47
CA ALA A 141 -3.86 -21.25 9.48
C ALA A 141 -3.70 -21.85 10.89
N ILE A 142 -3.56 -21.01 11.92
CA ILE A 142 -3.43 -21.47 13.33
C ILE A 142 -4.65 -22.30 13.76
N ARG A 143 -5.85 -21.95 13.27
CA ARG A 143 -7.10 -22.63 13.62
C ARG A 143 -7.22 -24.02 13.00
N GLY A 144 -6.75 -24.21 11.76
CA GLY A 144 -7.08 -25.39 10.97
C GLY A 144 -5.90 -26.22 10.45
N LEU A 145 -4.67 -25.72 10.51
CA LEU A 145 -3.50 -26.36 9.89
C LEU A 145 -2.52 -26.95 10.90
N PRO A 146 -1.70 -27.95 10.50
CA PRO A 146 -0.62 -28.44 11.33
C PRO A 146 0.49 -27.39 11.50
N ILE A 147 1.30 -27.54 12.55
CA ILE A 147 2.29 -26.54 12.98
C ILE A 147 3.31 -26.15 11.88
N PHE A 148 3.67 -27.09 11.00
CA PHE A 148 4.64 -26.82 9.94
C PHE A 148 4.06 -25.88 8.87
N GLU A 149 2.83 -26.13 8.47
CA GLU A 149 2.07 -25.34 7.51
C GLU A 149 1.75 -23.95 8.09
N VAL A 150 1.40 -23.88 9.38
CA VAL A 150 1.26 -22.60 10.11
C VAL A 150 2.56 -21.79 10.03
N ALA A 151 3.70 -22.40 10.37
CA ALA A 151 4.99 -21.74 10.32
C ALA A 151 5.33 -21.26 8.90
N MET A 152 4.99 -22.05 7.87
CA MET A 152 5.18 -21.68 6.47
C MET A 152 4.31 -20.46 6.09
N VAL A 153 3.00 -20.49 6.38
CA VAL A 153 2.08 -19.37 6.09
C VAL A 153 2.54 -18.09 6.79
N MET A 154 2.88 -18.18 8.07
CA MET A 154 3.37 -17.02 8.84
C MET A 154 4.69 -16.49 8.28
N THR A 155 5.63 -17.35 7.90
CA THR A 155 6.92 -16.95 7.33
C THR A 155 6.72 -16.23 5.99
N VAL A 156 5.95 -16.83 5.08
CA VAL A 156 5.69 -16.28 3.75
C VAL A 156 4.98 -14.93 3.85
N THR A 157 3.90 -14.86 4.62
CA THR A 157 3.13 -13.61 4.79
C THR A 157 3.95 -12.51 5.46
N THR A 158 4.77 -12.83 6.46
CA THR A 158 5.66 -11.87 7.13
C THR A 158 6.72 -11.32 6.18
N LEU A 159 7.39 -12.18 5.40
CA LEU A 159 8.39 -11.75 4.43
C LEU A 159 7.78 -10.87 3.35
N LEU A 160 6.62 -11.25 2.81
CA LEU A 160 5.93 -10.45 1.79
C LEU A 160 5.51 -9.09 2.35
N LEU A 161 4.98 -9.04 3.58
CA LEU A 161 4.64 -7.79 4.24
C LEU A 161 5.87 -6.91 4.45
N PHE A 162 6.99 -7.48 4.89
CA PHE A 162 8.24 -6.75 5.05
C PHE A 162 8.70 -6.13 3.73
N PHE A 163 8.75 -6.92 2.64
CA PHE A 163 9.21 -6.42 1.34
C PHE A 163 8.26 -5.38 0.74
N VAL A 164 6.94 -5.52 0.92
CA VAL A 164 5.96 -4.50 0.51
C VAL A 164 6.15 -3.22 1.32
N ALA A 165 6.25 -3.30 2.65
CA ALA A 165 6.45 -2.11 3.49
C ALA A 165 7.78 -1.41 3.14
N TRP A 166 8.85 -2.18 3.02
CA TRP A 166 10.17 -1.70 2.62
C TRP A 166 10.13 -1.01 1.26
N SER A 167 9.48 -1.60 0.26
CA SER A 167 9.43 -1.01 -1.09
C SER A 167 8.70 0.32 -1.11
N ARG A 168 7.60 0.47 -0.36
CA ARG A 168 6.86 1.75 -0.26
C ARG A 168 7.71 2.86 0.37
N TRP A 169 8.55 2.50 1.34
CA TRP A 169 9.45 3.46 1.98
C TRP A 169 10.66 3.78 1.09
N HIS A 170 11.27 2.76 0.48
CA HIS A 170 12.46 2.88 -0.37
C HIS A 170 12.19 3.72 -1.61
N LEU A 171 11.06 3.48 -2.30
CA LEU A 171 10.62 4.27 -3.46
C LEU A 171 10.04 5.65 -3.09
N ARG A 172 10.13 6.06 -1.82
CA ARG A 172 9.61 7.33 -1.32
C ARG A 172 8.12 7.54 -1.59
N ASP A 173 7.36 6.45 -1.66
CA ASP A 173 5.92 6.52 -1.87
C ASP A 173 5.15 6.82 -0.57
N HIS A 174 5.73 6.46 0.58
CA HIS A 174 5.16 6.67 1.91
C HIS A 174 6.22 6.94 2.97
N TYR A 175 5.85 7.73 3.98
CA TYR A 175 6.64 7.86 5.20
C TYR A 175 6.55 6.61 6.08
N ALA A 176 7.56 6.36 6.92
CA ALA A 176 7.56 5.26 7.87
C ALA A 176 6.35 5.31 8.83
N GLY A 177 5.92 6.50 9.26
CA GLY A 177 4.72 6.67 10.09
C GLY A 177 3.42 6.25 9.38
N GLN A 178 3.31 6.48 8.07
CA GLN A 178 2.16 6.05 7.26
C GLN A 178 2.08 4.53 7.16
N ILE A 179 3.24 3.88 7.00
CA ILE A 179 3.38 2.42 6.98
C ILE A 179 3.05 1.84 8.37
N ALA A 180 3.53 2.44 9.45
CA ALA A 180 3.25 2.00 10.81
C ALA A 180 1.75 2.01 11.13
N VAL A 181 1.05 3.10 10.76
CA VAL A 181 -0.42 3.17 10.93
C VAL A 181 -1.12 2.11 10.09
N SER A 182 -0.69 1.86 8.85
CA SER A 182 -1.23 0.76 8.04
C SER A 182 -1.07 -0.61 8.71
N LEU A 183 0.09 -0.88 9.31
CA LEU A 183 0.36 -2.13 10.02
C LEU A 183 -0.59 -2.29 11.23
N CYS A 184 -0.74 -1.25 12.04
CA CYS A 184 -1.62 -1.27 13.21
C CYS A 184 -3.09 -1.48 12.82
N VAL A 185 -3.60 -0.66 11.89
CA VAL A 185 -5.01 -0.74 11.49
C VAL A 185 -5.29 -2.02 10.71
N GLY A 186 -4.35 -2.46 9.86
CA GLY A 186 -4.50 -3.69 9.10
C GLY A 186 -4.58 -4.91 10.01
N THR A 187 -3.76 -4.94 11.06
CA THR A 187 -3.80 -5.98 12.10
C THR A 187 -5.14 -6.02 12.82
N LEU A 188 -5.67 -4.86 13.20
CA LEU A 188 -6.97 -4.77 13.87
C LEU A 188 -8.10 -5.28 12.96
N ILE A 189 -8.14 -4.84 11.70
CA ILE A 189 -9.16 -5.29 10.74
C ILE A 189 -9.08 -6.80 10.53
N GLY A 190 -7.87 -7.34 10.29
CA GLY A 190 -7.68 -8.77 10.07
C GLY A 190 -8.13 -9.62 11.26
N ALA A 191 -7.79 -9.20 12.49
CA ALA A 191 -8.22 -9.88 13.71
C ALA A 191 -9.74 -9.79 13.94
N ILE A 192 -10.36 -8.64 13.67
CA ILE A 192 -11.82 -8.47 13.79
C ILE A 192 -12.54 -9.40 12.81
N VAL A 193 -12.10 -9.45 11.55
CA VAL A 193 -12.74 -10.30 10.53
C VAL A 193 -12.61 -11.77 10.89
N PHE A 194 -11.43 -12.21 11.34
CA PHE A 194 -11.26 -13.58 11.85
C PHE A 194 -12.21 -13.88 13.02
N GLY A 195 -12.38 -12.93 13.94
CA GLY A 195 -13.33 -13.06 15.05
C GLY A 195 -14.78 -13.20 14.58
N ILE A 196 -15.19 -12.46 13.54
CA ILE A 196 -16.51 -12.58 12.92
C ILE A 196 -16.69 -13.95 12.26
N ASP A 197 -15.68 -14.41 11.53
CA ASP A 197 -15.70 -15.72 10.87
C ASP A 197 -15.87 -16.85 11.89
N CYS A 198 -15.18 -16.77 13.03
CA CYS A 198 -15.33 -17.72 14.14
C CYS A 198 -16.71 -17.71 14.82
N LEU A 199 -17.51 -16.65 14.65
CA LEU A 199 -18.87 -16.57 15.22
C LEU A 199 -19.93 -17.10 14.26
N CYS A 200 -19.62 -17.21 12.96
CA CYS A 200 -20.55 -17.62 11.93
C CYS A 200 -20.51 -19.13 11.64
N PHE A 201 -19.51 -19.85 12.18
CA PHE A 201 -19.28 -21.28 12.00
C PHE A 201 -18.96 -21.96 13.34
#